data_AF-A0A1X2E639-F1
#
_entry.id   AF-A0A1X2E639-F1
#
_cell.length_a   1.000
_cell.length_b   1.000
_cell.length_c   1.000
_cell.angle_alpha   90.00
_cell.angle_beta   90.00
_cell.angle_gamma   90.00
#
_symmetry.space_group_name_H-M   'P 1'
#
loop_
_entity.id
_entity.type
_entity.pdbx_description
1 polymer ?
#
loop_
_entity_poly.entity_id
_entity_poly.type
_entity_poly.pdbx_seq_one_letter_code
_entity_poly.pdbx_strand_id
1 'polypeptide(L)'
;MDQPAATGDHRQTDYLLRVLGQICRRTNRGIDQYLRAKALSEAVGHSDYACGLRRPTGINERDRQTLKRLIDCLQRRFPPDG
;
A
#
# COMPACT_ATOMS: atom_id res chain seq x y z
N MET A 1 14.24 8.43 36.20
CA MET A 1 14.56 9.13 34.94
C MET A 1 14.71 8.07 33.87
N ASP A 2 13.70 7.83 33.04
CA ASP A 2 13.77 6.88 31.92
C ASP A 2 12.74 7.26 30.86
N GLN A 3 13.06 8.17 29.94
CA GLN A 3 12.21 8.35 28.74
C GLN A 3 12.85 8.97 27.47
N PRO A 4 14.09 8.64 27.08
CA PRO A 4 14.54 8.89 25.71
C PRO A 4 14.06 7.80 24.74
N ALA A 5 13.98 6.53 25.16
CA ALA A 5 13.67 5.39 24.30
C ALA A 5 12.21 5.40 23.79
N ALA A 6 11.23 5.60 24.69
CA ALA A 6 9.82 5.63 24.30
C ALA A 6 9.50 6.75 23.30
N THR A 7 10.12 7.93 23.45
CA THR A 7 9.93 9.09 22.57
C THR A 7 10.61 8.88 21.20
N GLY A 8 11.74 8.16 21.15
CA GLY A 8 12.40 7.74 19.92
C GLY A 8 11.56 6.76 19.10
N ASP A 9 10.94 5.79 19.78
CA ASP A 9 10.08 4.78 19.16
C ASP A 9 8.80 5.39 18.54
N HIS A 10 8.22 6.43 19.17
CA HIS A 10 7.02 7.10 18.64
C HIS A 10 7.33 7.88 17.35
N ARG A 11 8.40 8.69 17.33
CA ARG A 11 8.80 9.46 16.13
C ARG A 11 9.16 8.55 14.96
N GLN A 12 9.85 7.43 15.23
CA GLN A 12 10.19 6.46 14.21
C GLN A 12 8.95 5.75 13.66
N THR A 13 7.99 5.43 14.53
CA THR A 13 6.71 4.83 14.13
C THR A 13 5.90 5.80 13.27
N ASP A 14 5.78 7.06 13.64
CA ASP A 14 5.09 8.09 12.85
C ASP A 14 5.68 8.24 11.46
N TYR A 15 7.02 8.26 11.37
CA TYR A 15 7.70 8.29 10.09
C TYR A 15 7.39 7.05 9.25
N LEU A 16 7.46 5.86 9.84
CA LEU A 16 7.16 4.60 9.17
C LEU A 16 5.70 4.55 8.68
N LEU A 17 4.74 5.01 9.49
CA LEU A 17 3.33 5.12 9.12
C LEU A 17 3.12 6.06 7.93
N ARG A 18 3.83 7.21 7.91
CA ARG A 18 3.79 8.14 6.76
C ARG A 18 4.32 7.48 5.50
N VAL A 19 5.45 6.79 5.56
CA VAL A 19 6.04 6.08 4.41
C VAL A 19 5.12 4.97 3.92
N LEU A 20 4.63 4.11 4.81
CA LEU A 20 3.69 3.04 4.45
C LEU A 20 2.40 3.59 3.84
N GLY A 21 1.88 4.69 4.38
CA GLY A 21 0.72 5.39 3.81
C GLY A 21 0.99 5.92 2.39
N GLN A 22 2.19 6.46 2.13
CA GLN A 22 2.59 6.89 0.78
C GLN A 22 2.69 5.72 -0.18
N ILE A 23 3.31 4.61 0.23
CA ILE A 23 3.42 3.39 -0.60
C ILE A 23 2.02 2.86 -0.90
N CYS A 24 1.13 2.75 0.09
CA CYS A 24 -0.25 2.30 -0.10
C CYS A 24 -1.01 3.15 -1.14
N ARG A 25 -0.87 4.48 -1.09
CA ARG A 25 -1.45 5.38 -2.11
C ARG A 25 -0.86 5.14 -3.51
N ARG A 26 0.44 4.89 -3.62
CA ARG A 26 1.10 4.58 -4.90
C ARG A 26 0.62 3.23 -5.46
N THR A 27 0.56 2.20 -4.63
CA THR A 27 0.03 0.88 -4.99
C THR A 27 -1.41 0.98 -5.49
N ASN A 28 -2.28 1.72 -4.79
CA ASN A 28 -3.67 1.94 -5.23
C ASN A 28 -3.74 2.60 -6.61
N ARG A 29 -2.93 3.65 -6.84
CA ARG A 29 -2.86 4.31 -8.15
C ARG A 29 -2.40 3.35 -9.25
N GLY A 30 -1.44 2.46 -8.95
CA GLY A 30 -0.99 1.43 -9.88
C GLY A 30 -2.10 0.44 -10.24
N ILE A 31 -2.86 -0.03 -9.26
CA ILE A 31 -4.05 -0.88 -9.48
C ILE A 31 -5.05 -0.18 -10.39
N ASP A 32 -5.40 1.07 -10.11
CA ASP A 32 -6.36 1.84 -10.92
C ASP A 32 -5.87 2.04 -12.36
N GLN A 33 -4.56 2.18 -12.57
CA GLN A 33 -3.98 2.27 -13.91
C GLN A 33 -4.08 0.95 -14.65
N TYR A 34 -3.75 -0.18 -14.02
CA TYR A 34 -3.85 -1.49 -14.67
C TYR A 34 -5.30 -1.89 -14.96
N LEU A 35 -6.25 -1.58 -14.07
CA LEU A 35 -7.67 -1.84 -14.31
C LEU A 35 -8.19 -1.03 -15.50
N ARG A 36 -7.81 0.25 -15.61
CA ARG A 36 -8.16 1.09 -16.78
C ARG A 36 -7.53 0.57 -18.06
N ALA A 37 -6.25 0.20 -18.03
CA ALA A 37 -5.56 -0.36 -19.19
C ALA A 37 -6.18 -1.69 -19.64
N LYS A 38 -6.61 -2.53 -18.68
CA LYS A 38 -7.33 -3.78 -18.95
C LYS A 38 -8.66 -3.50 -19.64
N ALA A 39 -9.48 -2.62 -19.08
CA ALA A 39 -10.78 -2.26 -19.66
C ALA A 39 -10.66 -1.69 -21.08
N LEU A 40 -9.67 -0.82 -21.32
CA LEU A 40 -9.39 -0.29 -22.66
C LEU A 40 -8.99 -1.40 -23.63
N SER A 41 -8.11 -2.29 -23.20
CA SER A 41 -7.62 -3.38 -24.06
C SER A 41 -8.72 -4.39 -24.40
N GLU A 42 -9.61 -4.66 -23.45
CA GLU A 42 -10.82 -5.47 -23.69
C GLU A 42 -11.75 -4.79 -24.71
N ALA A 43 -11.92 -3.47 -24.63
CA ALA A 43 -12.77 -2.72 -25.57
C ALA A 43 -12.20 -2.69 -27.00
N VAL A 44 -10.87 -2.66 -27.16
CA VAL A 44 -10.21 -2.66 -28.48
C VAL A 44 -9.99 -4.10 -29.02
N GLY A 45 -10.30 -5.13 -28.23
CA GLY A 45 -10.11 -6.54 -28.63
C GLY A 45 -8.68 -7.07 -28.45
N HIS A 46 -7.83 -6.38 -27.69
CA HIS A 46 -6.48 -6.80 -27.34
C HIS A 46 -6.49 -7.72 -26.10
N SER A 47 -7.08 -8.90 -26.25
CA SER A 47 -7.27 -9.88 -25.17
C SER A 47 -5.96 -10.35 -24.53
N ASP A 48 -4.90 -10.55 -25.30
CA ASP A 48 -3.59 -10.98 -24.78
C ASP A 48 -2.96 -9.93 -23.88
N TYR A 49 -3.08 -8.65 -24.25
CA TYR A 49 -2.60 -7.55 -23.43
C TYR A 49 -3.43 -7.41 -22.14
N ALA A 50 -4.77 -7.52 -22.24
CA ALA A 50 -5.64 -7.55 -21.07
C ALA A 50 -5.31 -8.71 -20.11
N CYS A 51 -4.98 -9.90 -20.65
CA CYS A 51 -4.53 -11.05 -19.88
C CYS A 51 -3.20 -10.78 -19.17
N GLY A 52 -2.23 -10.15 -19.88
CA GLY A 52 -0.94 -9.75 -19.33
C GLY A 52 -1.03 -8.82 -18.11
N LEU A 53 -2.09 -8.01 -18.02
CA LEU A 53 -2.33 -7.09 -16.89
C LEU A 53 -2.85 -7.78 -15.62
N ARG A 54 -3.32 -9.02 -15.70
CA ARG A 54 -3.86 -9.76 -14.54
C ARG A 54 -2.79 -10.00 -13.47
N ARG A 55 -1.57 -10.38 -13.88
CA ARG A 55 -0.45 -10.65 -12.97
C ARG A 55 0.00 -9.40 -12.19
N PRO A 56 0.35 -8.26 -12.84
CA PRO A 56 0.77 -7.06 -12.12
C PRO A 56 -0.34 -6.49 -11.23
N THR A 57 -1.61 -6.54 -11.68
CA THR A 57 -2.76 -6.14 -10.84
C THR A 57 -2.85 -7.00 -9.58
N GLY A 58 -2.74 -8.33 -9.73
CA GLY A 58 -2.79 -9.27 -8.60
C GLY A 58 -1.60 -9.18 -7.65
N ILE A 59 -0.43 -8.72 -8.09
CA ILE A 59 0.72 -8.44 -7.22
C ILE A 59 0.43 -7.18 -6.39
N ASN A 60 0.03 -6.08 -7.05
CA ASN A 60 -0.27 -4.84 -6.34
C ASN A 60 -1.42 -5.00 -5.33
N GLU A 61 -2.42 -5.82 -5.64
CA GLU A 61 -3.51 -6.12 -4.71
C GLU A 61 -3.01 -6.85 -3.45
N ARG A 62 -2.05 -7.79 -3.60
CA ARG A 62 -1.41 -8.45 -2.46
C ARG A 62 -0.55 -7.48 -1.66
N ASP A 63 0.21 -6.62 -2.33
CA ASP A 63 1.03 -5.60 -1.67
C ASP A 63 0.15 -4.64 -0.87
N ARG A 64 -0.98 -4.21 -1.42
CA ARG A 64 -1.98 -3.38 -0.73
C ARG A 64 -2.49 -4.03 0.55
N GLN A 65 -2.80 -5.32 0.50
CA GLN A 65 -3.25 -6.08 1.68
C GLN A 65 -2.14 -6.19 2.74
N THR A 66 -0.91 -6.47 2.32
CA THR A 66 0.27 -6.52 3.21
C THR A 66 0.50 -5.16 3.88
N LEU A 67 0.50 -4.08 3.11
CA LEU A 67 0.68 -2.72 3.63
C LEU A 67 -0.41 -2.35 4.63
N LYS A 68 -1.68 -2.69 4.35
CA LYS A 68 -2.79 -2.45 5.27
C LYS A 68 -2.58 -3.18 6.61
N ARG A 69 -2.14 -4.44 6.57
CA ARG A 69 -1.84 -5.23 7.77
C ARG A 69 -0.67 -4.63 8.57
N LEU A 70 0.40 -4.22 7.90
CA LEU A 70 1.55 -3.59 8.55
C LEU A 70 1.17 -2.29 9.25
N ILE A 71 0.37 -1.44 8.59
CA ILE A 71 -0.14 -0.19 9.17
C ILE A 71 -0.98 -0.49 10.41
N ASP A 72 -1.93 -1.43 10.33
CA ASP A 72 -2.79 -1.81 11.48
C ASP A 72 -1.96 -2.36 12.65
N CYS A 73 -0.98 -3.23 12.39
CA CYS A 73 -0.07 -3.73 13.43
C CYS A 73 0.72 -2.62 14.12
N LEU A 74 1.22 -1.64 13.35
CA LEU A 74 1.98 -0.51 13.90
C LEU A 74 1.09 0.40 14.73
N GLN A 75 -0.11 0.75 14.23
CA GLN A 75 -1.07 1.60 14.95
C GLN A 75 -1.55 0.96 16.25
N ARG A 76 -1.72 -0.37 16.30
CA ARG A 76 -2.07 -1.09 17.52
C ARG A 76 -0.94 -1.12 18.54
N ARG A 77 0.31 -1.24 18.07
CA ARG A 77 1.49 -1.32 18.93
C ARG A 77 1.90 0.06 19.47
N PHE A 78 1.67 1.10 18.69
CA PHE A 78 2.04 2.48 18.99
C PHE A 78 0.83 3.38 18.68
N PRO A 79 -0.15 3.44 19.59
CA PRO A 79 -1.28 4.34 19.42
C PRO A 79 -0.78 5.79 19.42
N PRO A 80 -1.42 6.69 18.66
CA PRO A 80 -1.08 8.11 18.73
C PRO A 80 -1.26 8.61 20.17
N ASP A 81 -0.26 9.31 20.69
CA ASP A 81 -0.41 10.08 21.91
C ASP A 81 -1.54 11.11 21.67
N GLY A 82 -2.59 11.04 22.49
CA GLY A 82 -3.79 11.88 22.37
C GLY A 82 -3.53 13.37 22.51
#